data_AF-A0A3B9WWS0-F1
#
_entry.id   AF-A0A3B9WWS0-F1
#
_cell.length_a   1.000
_cell.length_b   1.000
_cell.length_c   1.000
_cell.angle_alpha   90.00
_cell.angle_beta   90.00
_cell.angle_gamma   90.00
#
_symmetry.space_group_name_H-M   'P 1'
#
loop_
_entity.id
_entity.type
_entity.pdbx_description
1 polymer ?
#
loop_
_entity_poly.entity_id
_entity_poly.type
_entity_poly.pdbx_seq_one_letter_code
_entity_poly.pdbx_strand_id
1 'polypeptide(L)'
;MIGRNWYLGLDMGTTTVGWACTYENYELLRLKGKDAWGIREFQEAETATARRTNRISRRRRQREIARIGILKDLFHDAIMKEDTLFYVRLDESKLLLEDKSPMLQYKDGIFHDKDYTDKEYFREYKTIFHLRKALIYDEVIDNGRYARLVYLALLNMFKHRGHFLNSEIVLEGAFKGISISFHDLMSEIEKLEIEGF
;
A
#
# COMPACT_ATOMS: atom_id res chain seq x y z
N MET A 1 -24.82 -51.29 35.52
CA MET A 1 -25.82 -50.23 35.77
C MET A 1 -26.55 -49.99 34.47
N ILE A 2 -27.78 -50.52 34.38
CA ILE A 2 -28.69 -50.33 33.24
C ILE A 2 -29.00 -48.83 33.13
N GLY A 3 -28.95 -48.32 31.90
CA GLY A 3 -29.05 -46.91 31.55
C GLY A 3 -30.33 -46.27 32.08
N ARG A 4 -30.17 -45.38 33.07
CA ARG A 4 -31.18 -44.37 33.35
C ARG A 4 -31.05 -43.28 32.29
N ASN A 5 -32.17 -42.88 31.71
CA ASN A 5 -32.22 -41.71 30.85
C ASN A 5 -31.83 -40.47 31.66
N TRP A 6 -31.22 -39.51 30.99
CA TRP A 6 -30.74 -38.26 31.58
C TRP A 6 -30.83 -37.16 30.52
N TYR A 7 -30.91 -35.93 30.99
CA TYR A 7 -30.94 -34.72 30.17
C TYR A 7 -29.61 -33.98 30.28
N LEU A 8 -29.17 -33.37 29.18
CA LEU A 8 -28.07 -32.41 29.14
C LEU A 8 -28.62 -31.02 28.86
N GLY A 9 -28.47 -30.10 29.81
CA GLY A 9 -28.63 -28.68 29.57
C GLY A 9 -27.32 -28.07 29.10
N LEU A 10 -27.37 -27.27 28.04
CA LEU A 10 -26.24 -26.46 27.56
C LEU A 10 -26.69 -25.00 27.48
N ASP A 11 -25.89 -24.11 28.06
CA ASP A 11 -26.03 -22.66 27.93
C ASP A 11 -24.78 -22.13 27.21
N MET A 12 -24.94 -21.72 25.95
CA MET A 12 -23.83 -21.35 25.07
C MET A 12 -23.73 -19.83 24.93
N GLY A 13 -22.79 -19.24 25.66
CA GLY A 13 -22.39 -17.85 25.54
C GLY A 13 -21.26 -17.64 24.52
N THR A 14 -20.84 -16.40 24.35
CA THR A 14 -19.74 -16.01 23.42
C THR A 14 -18.35 -16.38 23.94
N THR A 15 -18.21 -16.59 25.24
CA THR A 15 -16.95 -16.92 25.93
C THR A 15 -17.10 -18.06 26.93
N THR A 16 -18.32 -18.58 27.11
CA THR A 16 -18.61 -19.62 28.09
C THR A 16 -19.60 -20.65 27.53
N VAL A 17 -19.45 -21.90 27.95
CA VAL A 17 -20.47 -22.94 27.77
C VAL A 17 -20.77 -23.54 29.13
N GLY A 18 -21.91 -23.19 29.70
CA GLY A 18 -22.47 -23.83 30.88
C GLY A 18 -23.07 -25.18 30.52
N TRP A 19 -22.91 -26.17 31.38
CA TRP A 19 -23.54 -27.48 31.19
C TRP A 19 -24.01 -28.05 32.52
N ALA A 20 -25.11 -28.80 32.49
CA ALA A 20 -25.62 -29.55 33.62
C ALA A 20 -26.34 -30.81 33.15
N CYS A 21 -26.11 -31.93 33.84
CA CYS A 21 -26.80 -33.18 33.57
C CYS A 21 -27.82 -33.47 34.68
N THR A 22 -29.05 -33.77 34.33
CA THR A 22 -30.10 -34.15 35.28
C THR A 22 -30.77 -35.48 34.93
N TYR A 23 -31.32 -36.17 35.93
CA TYR A 23 -32.22 -37.30 35.71
C TYR A 23 -33.61 -36.80 35.29
N GLU A 24 -34.53 -37.72 34.96
CA GLU A 24 -35.90 -37.36 34.56
C GLU A 24 -36.69 -36.62 35.65
N ASN A 25 -36.32 -36.77 36.93
CA ASN A 25 -36.88 -36.04 38.07
C ASN A 25 -36.19 -34.68 38.34
N TYR A 26 -35.34 -34.22 37.42
CA TYR A 26 -34.59 -32.96 37.48
C TYR A 26 -33.55 -32.85 38.61
N GLU A 27 -33.13 -33.97 39.20
CA GLU A 27 -32.00 -34.02 40.12
C GLU A 27 -30.67 -34.08 39.36
N LEU A 28 -29.64 -33.38 39.87
CA LEU A 28 -28.30 -33.40 39.27
C LEU A 28 -27.68 -34.80 39.29
N LEU A 29 -27.11 -35.21 38.16
CA LEU A 29 -26.32 -36.43 38.08
C LEU A 29 -25.08 -36.29 38.97
N ARG A 30 -24.70 -37.38 39.63
CA ARG A 30 -23.43 -37.45 40.37
C ARG A 30 -22.51 -38.48 39.74
N LEU A 31 -21.40 -38.01 39.20
CA LEU A 31 -20.41 -38.81 38.48
C LEU A 31 -19.10 -38.81 39.29
N LYS A 32 -18.65 -40.00 39.70
CA LYS A 32 -17.38 -40.17 40.46
C LYS A 32 -17.27 -39.22 41.67
N GLY A 33 -18.37 -39.04 42.40
CA GLY A 33 -18.41 -38.20 43.60
C GLY A 33 -18.55 -36.70 43.37
N LYS A 34 -18.69 -36.24 42.12
CA LYS A 34 -18.92 -34.83 41.77
C LYS A 34 -20.26 -34.66 41.08
N ASP A 35 -20.90 -33.52 41.30
CA ASP A 35 -22.13 -33.17 40.60
C ASP A 35 -21.79 -32.84 39.15
N ALA A 36 -22.60 -33.35 38.22
CA ALA A 36 -22.38 -33.27 36.79
C ALA A 36 -22.89 -31.94 36.24
N TRP A 37 -22.23 -30.86 36.64
CA TRP A 37 -22.42 -29.53 36.09
C TRP A 37 -21.09 -28.78 36.04
N GLY A 38 -21.03 -27.74 35.23
CA GLY A 38 -19.87 -26.87 35.18
C GLY A 38 -19.97 -25.83 34.09
N ILE A 39 -18.89 -25.07 33.94
CA ILE A 39 -18.74 -24.05 32.92
C ILE A 39 -17.40 -24.23 32.21
N ARG A 40 -17.41 -24.11 30.89
CA ARG A 40 -16.20 -24.07 30.07
C ARG A 40 -16.00 -22.66 29.58
N GLU A 41 -14.94 -22.00 30.05
CA GLU A 41 -14.55 -20.68 29.59
C GLU A 41 -13.54 -20.77 28.43
N PHE A 42 -13.62 -19.85 27.46
CA PHE A 42 -12.71 -19.73 26.33
C PHE A 42 -12.64 -18.27 25.85
N GLN A 43 -11.61 -17.96 25.06
CA GLN A 43 -11.47 -16.63 24.45
C GLN A 43 -12.49 -16.44 23.34
N GLU A 44 -13.06 -15.23 23.27
CA GLU A 44 -14.00 -14.86 22.23
C GLU A 44 -13.38 -15.02 20.84
N ALA A 45 -14.18 -15.48 19.88
CA ALA A 45 -13.72 -15.69 18.52
C ALA A 45 -13.45 -14.35 17.82
N GLU A 46 -12.23 -14.17 17.30
CA GLU A 46 -11.90 -13.02 16.47
C GLU A 46 -12.48 -13.14 15.05
N THR A 47 -13.00 -12.03 14.52
CA THR A 47 -13.42 -11.97 13.12
C THR A 47 -12.23 -12.09 12.17
N ALA A 48 -12.46 -12.61 10.95
CA ALA A 48 -11.41 -12.77 9.95
C ALA A 48 -10.91 -11.44 9.33
N THR A 49 -11.44 -10.29 9.77
CA THR A 49 -11.14 -8.95 9.23
C THR A 49 -9.67 -8.59 9.34
N ALA A 50 -9.06 -8.73 10.52
CA ALA A 50 -7.64 -8.44 10.74
C ALA A 50 -6.75 -9.31 9.84
N ARG A 51 -7.07 -10.61 9.72
CA ARG A 51 -6.36 -11.54 8.84
C ARG A 51 -6.48 -11.13 7.36
N ARG A 52 -7.67 -10.68 6.92
CA ARG A 52 -7.88 -10.17 5.55
C ARG A 52 -7.04 -8.93 5.30
N THR A 53 -7.03 -7.96 6.20
CA THR A 53 -6.24 -6.72 6.08
C THR A 53 -4.75 -7.01 5.95
N ASN A 54 -4.20 -7.84 6.85
CA ASN A 54 -2.78 -8.21 6.83
C ASN A 54 -2.40 -8.93 5.52
N ARG A 55 -3.26 -9.83 5.03
CA ARG A 55 -3.04 -10.53 3.76
C ARG A 55 -3.02 -9.57 2.56
N ILE A 56 -3.93 -8.59 2.52
CA ILE A 56 -3.97 -7.59 1.46
C ILE A 56 -2.71 -6.73 1.48
N SER A 57 -2.29 -6.24 2.65
CA SER A 57 -1.07 -5.44 2.79
C SER A 57 0.19 -6.18 2.32
N ARG A 58 0.35 -7.45 2.70
CA ARG A 58 1.46 -8.29 2.23
C ARG A 58 1.48 -8.44 0.71
N ARG A 59 0.33 -8.78 0.11
CA ARG A 59 0.20 -8.93 -1.36
C ARG A 59 0.46 -7.61 -2.10
N ARG A 60 -0.03 -6.49 -1.55
CA ARG A 60 0.24 -5.15 -2.10
C ARG A 60 1.73 -4.88 -2.12
N ARG A 61 2.43 -5.15 -1.01
CA ARG A 61 3.89 -4.95 -0.91
C ARG A 61 4.66 -5.84 -1.90
N GLN A 62 4.30 -7.11 -2.02
CA GLN A 62 4.94 -8.02 -2.98
C GLN A 62 4.79 -7.52 -4.44
N ARG A 63 3.60 -7.03 -4.80
CA ARG A 63 3.36 -6.47 -6.13
C ARG A 63 4.11 -5.17 -6.38
N GLU A 64 4.26 -4.32 -5.36
CA GLU A 64 5.09 -3.12 -5.43
C GLU A 64 6.56 -3.48 -5.68
N ILE A 65 7.09 -4.46 -4.96
CA ILE A 65 8.46 -4.97 -5.15
C ILE A 65 8.65 -5.49 -6.58
N ALA A 66 7.73 -6.34 -7.06
CA ALA A 66 7.80 -6.87 -8.43
C ALA A 66 7.79 -5.76 -9.48
N ARG A 67 6.95 -4.73 -9.31
CA ARG A 67 6.88 -3.60 -10.22
C ARG A 67 8.17 -2.78 -10.25
N ILE A 68 8.74 -2.52 -9.08
CA ILE A 68 10.04 -1.83 -8.97
C ILE A 68 11.14 -2.69 -9.58
N GLY A 69 11.09 -4.01 -9.41
CA GLY A 69 12.01 -4.96 -10.05
C GLY A 69 12.00 -4.84 -11.57
N ILE A 70 10.82 -4.89 -12.19
CA ILE A 70 10.67 -4.70 -13.64
C ILE A 70 11.25 -3.34 -14.09
N LEU A 71 11.00 -2.28 -13.33
CA LEU A 71 11.57 -0.96 -13.63
C LEU A 71 13.10 -0.95 -13.51
N LYS A 72 13.67 -1.62 -12.49
CA LYS A 72 15.12 -1.78 -12.36
C LYS A 72 15.69 -2.54 -13.56
N ASP A 73 15.06 -3.64 -13.98
CA ASP A 73 15.51 -4.46 -15.10
C ASP A 73 15.51 -3.68 -16.42
N LEU A 74 14.47 -2.88 -16.68
CA LEU A 74 14.36 -2.05 -17.89
C LEU A 74 15.47 -0.98 -18.00
N PHE A 75 15.94 -0.47 -16.87
CA PHE A 75 17.01 0.56 -16.83
C PHE A 75 18.39 -0.02 -16.55
N HIS A 76 18.50 -1.34 -16.35
CA HIS A 76 19.70 -1.98 -15.83
C HIS A 76 20.93 -1.67 -16.69
N ASP A 77 20.88 -2.01 -17.98
CA ASP A 77 22.02 -1.86 -18.89
C ASP A 77 22.45 -0.39 -19.03
N ALA A 78 21.46 0.51 -19.17
CA ALA A 78 21.72 1.95 -19.34
C ALA A 78 22.37 2.56 -18.09
N ILE A 79 21.94 2.15 -16.89
CA ILE A 79 22.48 2.66 -15.63
C ILE A 79 23.83 1.99 -15.32
N MET A 80 23.96 0.68 -15.46
CA MET A 80 25.20 -0.05 -15.15
C MET A 80 26.36 0.38 -16.06
N LYS A 81 26.09 0.78 -17.30
CA LYS A 81 27.10 1.33 -18.21
C LYS A 81 27.77 2.59 -17.64
N GLU A 82 26.99 3.48 -17.04
CA GLU A 82 27.46 4.77 -16.54
C GLU A 82 27.90 4.68 -15.07
N ASP A 83 27.23 3.85 -14.27
CA ASP A 83 27.34 3.84 -12.82
C ASP A 83 26.88 2.50 -12.20
N THR A 84 27.84 1.60 -12.04
CA THR A 84 27.61 0.25 -11.51
C THR A 84 27.16 0.21 -10.05
N LEU A 85 27.40 1.28 -9.28
CA LEU A 85 27.10 1.34 -7.85
C LEU A 85 25.76 2.04 -7.55
N PHE A 86 25.05 2.54 -8.56
CA PHE A 86 23.81 3.29 -8.39
C PHE A 86 22.74 2.56 -7.58
N TYR A 87 22.42 1.31 -7.96
CA TYR A 87 21.37 0.55 -7.26
C TYR A 87 21.79 0.15 -5.84
N VAL A 88 23.07 -0.15 -5.64
CA VAL A 88 23.61 -0.50 -4.32
C VAL A 88 23.52 0.71 -3.39
N ARG A 89 23.88 1.91 -3.88
CA ARG A 89 23.69 3.18 -3.14
C ARG A 89 22.24 3.38 -2.71
N LEU A 90 21.29 3.17 -3.62
CA LEU A 90 19.87 3.32 -3.31
C LEU A 90 19.37 2.30 -2.29
N ASP A 91 19.83 1.06 -2.36
CA ASP A 91 19.39 -0.01 -1.46
C ASP A 91 20.01 0.16 -0.04
N GLU A 92 21.23 0.70 0.04
CA GLU A 92 21.96 1.00 1.29
C GLU A 92 21.73 2.42 1.82
N SER A 93 20.91 3.24 1.17
CA SER A 93 20.71 4.65 1.56
C SER A 93 20.14 4.84 2.98
N LYS A 94 19.54 3.78 3.53
CA LYS A 94 18.97 3.73 4.88
C LYS A 94 19.98 3.37 5.97
N LEU A 95 21.16 2.90 5.60
CA LEU A 95 22.19 2.44 6.52
C LEU A 95 23.02 3.61 7.04
N LEU A 96 23.55 3.47 8.25
CA LEU A 96 24.59 4.37 8.75
C LEU A 96 25.88 4.15 7.98
N LEU A 97 26.74 5.16 7.93
CA LEU A 97 27.98 5.12 7.14
C LEU A 97 28.86 3.91 7.49
N GLU A 98 28.93 3.56 8.77
CA GLU A 98 29.68 2.42 9.29
C GLU A 98 29.16 1.04 8.81
N ASP A 99 27.86 0.95 8.52
CA ASP A 99 27.20 -0.28 8.06
C ASP A 99 27.17 -0.41 6.53
N LYS A 100 27.56 0.64 5.79
CA LYS A 100 27.60 0.63 4.33
C LYS A 100 28.72 -0.29 3.82
N SER A 101 28.51 -0.85 2.64
CA SER A 101 29.53 -1.61 1.92
C SER A 101 30.85 -0.80 1.80
N PRO A 102 32.03 -1.44 1.77
CA PRO A 102 33.32 -0.75 1.72
C PRO A 102 33.46 0.24 0.54
N MET A 103 32.81 -0.07 -0.59
CA MET A 103 32.76 0.77 -1.79
C MET A 103 31.82 1.99 -1.68
N LEU A 104 31.00 2.06 -0.62
CA LEU A 104 30.01 3.10 -0.35
C LEU A 104 30.30 3.89 0.93
N GLN A 105 31.57 3.97 1.32
CA GLN A 105 32.04 4.70 2.52
C GLN A 105 32.03 6.22 2.32
N TYR A 106 30.87 6.76 1.93
CA TYR A 106 30.57 8.17 1.77
C TYR A 106 29.08 8.45 2.09
N LYS A 107 28.74 9.73 2.23
CA LYS A 107 27.42 10.16 2.71
C LYS A 107 26.33 10.09 1.63
N ASP A 108 26.69 10.29 0.37
CA ASP A 108 25.73 10.34 -0.73
C ASP A 108 24.97 9.01 -0.90
N GLY A 109 23.66 9.12 -1.15
CA GLY A 109 22.73 8.02 -1.29
C GLY A 109 22.20 7.83 -2.72
N ILE A 110 22.40 8.81 -3.61
CA ILE A 110 21.92 8.73 -5.00
C ILE A 110 23.09 8.88 -5.97
N PHE A 111 23.74 10.05 -5.98
CA PHE A 111 24.82 10.41 -6.88
C PHE A 111 26.13 10.64 -6.11
N HIS A 112 27.19 10.02 -6.60
CA HIS A 112 28.55 10.21 -6.09
C HIS A 112 29.53 10.27 -7.28
N ASP A 113 29.18 11.04 -8.30
CA ASP A 113 30.03 11.27 -9.46
C ASP A 113 31.07 12.34 -9.12
N LYS A 114 32.18 12.40 -9.87
CA LYS A 114 33.29 13.34 -9.63
C LYS A 114 32.84 14.80 -9.49
N ASP A 115 31.94 15.23 -10.37
CA ASP A 115 31.46 16.62 -10.46
C ASP A 115 29.95 16.74 -10.17
N TYR A 116 29.31 15.68 -9.65
CA TYR A 116 27.88 15.66 -9.39
C TYR A 116 27.54 14.73 -8.22
N THR A 117 27.16 15.32 -7.09
CA THR A 117 26.77 14.60 -5.88
C THR A 117 25.30 14.85 -5.53
N ASP A 118 24.81 14.24 -4.47
CA ASP A 118 23.50 14.53 -3.90
C ASP A 118 23.31 16.04 -3.63
N LYS A 119 24.38 16.76 -3.28
CA LYS A 119 24.34 18.20 -3.03
C LYS A 119 23.96 19.00 -4.27
N GLU A 120 24.48 18.65 -5.44
CA GLU A 120 24.13 19.28 -6.72
C GLU A 120 22.72 18.86 -7.13
N TYR A 121 22.41 17.57 -7.03
CA TYR A 121 21.09 17.03 -7.33
C TYR A 121 19.96 17.73 -6.55
N PHE A 122 20.09 17.87 -5.23
CA PHE A 122 19.06 18.54 -4.41
C PHE A 122 19.03 20.07 -4.59
N ARG A 123 20.11 20.67 -5.11
CA ARG A 123 20.13 22.10 -5.47
C ARG A 123 19.33 22.34 -6.75
N GLU A 124 19.53 21.50 -7.76
CA GLU A 124 18.79 21.53 -9.03
C GLU A 124 17.32 21.15 -8.85
N TYR A 125 17.08 20.04 -8.14
CA TYR A 125 15.76 19.47 -7.96
C TYR A 125 15.40 19.38 -6.47
N LYS A 126 14.88 20.49 -5.93
CA LYS A 126 14.50 20.61 -4.51
C LYS A 126 13.50 19.54 -4.06
N THR A 127 12.68 19.05 -4.97
CA THR A 127 11.78 17.91 -4.74
C THR A 127 11.75 17.03 -5.98
N ILE A 128 11.31 15.78 -5.82
CA ILE A 128 11.10 14.86 -6.94
C ILE A 128 10.13 15.41 -8.01
N PHE A 129 9.23 16.32 -7.63
CA PHE A 129 8.32 16.99 -8.57
C PHE A 129 9.02 18.03 -9.44
N HIS A 130 10.07 18.67 -8.95
CA HIS A 130 10.91 19.55 -9.78
C HIS A 130 11.61 18.72 -10.86
N LEU A 131 12.14 17.55 -10.51
CA LEU A 131 12.73 16.63 -11.49
C LEU A 131 11.69 16.16 -12.52
N ARG A 132 10.53 15.70 -12.07
CA ARG A 132 9.44 15.27 -12.96
C ARG A 132 9.00 16.39 -13.90
N LYS A 133 8.86 17.62 -13.39
CA LYS A 133 8.54 18.80 -14.20
C LYS A 133 9.62 19.02 -15.27
N ALA A 134 10.88 19.07 -14.87
CA ALA A 134 11.99 19.30 -15.79
C ALA A 134 12.04 18.25 -16.91
N LEU A 135 11.80 16.98 -16.59
CA LEU A 135 11.72 15.90 -17.58
C LEU A 135 10.53 16.03 -18.54
N ILE A 136 9.38 16.54 -18.07
CA ILE A 136 8.18 16.75 -18.91
C ILE A 136 8.38 17.91 -19.90
N TYR A 137 9.13 18.94 -19.50
CA TYR A 137 9.40 20.13 -20.30
C TYR A 137 10.74 20.06 -21.06
N ASP A 138 11.37 18.88 -21.14
CA ASP A 138 12.67 18.66 -21.79
C ASP A 138 13.79 19.61 -21.31
N GLU A 139 13.75 19.99 -20.03
CA GLU A 139 14.74 20.87 -19.38
C GLU A 139 15.96 20.11 -18.86
N VAL A 140 15.98 18.77 -19.00
CA VAL A 140 17.08 17.91 -18.54
C VAL A 140 17.98 17.55 -19.72
N ILE A 141 19.27 17.83 -19.59
CA ILE A 141 20.26 17.51 -20.60
C ILE A 141 20.48 15.98 -20.67
N ASP A 142 20.39 15.42 -21.87
CA ASP A 142 20.71 14.02 -22.14
C ASP A 142 22.23 13.79 -22.03
N ASN A 143 22.65 13.25 -20.89
CA ASN A 143 24.03 12.90 -20.57
C ASN A 143 24.06 11.60 -19.74
N GLY A 144 25.23 11.17 -19.28
CA GLY A 144 25.38 9.93 -18.49
C GLY A 144 24.58 9.87 -17.17
N ARG A 145 23.90 10.95 -16.76
CA ARG A 145 22.97 10.96 -15.60
C ARG A 145 21.50 10.80 -16.02
N TYR A 146 21.17 11.00 -17.29
CA TYR A 146 19.78 11.07 -17.77
C TYR A 146 18.99 9.80 -17.42
N ALA A 147 19.54 8.61 -17.70
CA ALA A 147 18.88 7.34 -17.36
C ALA A 147 18.61 7.20 -15.85
N ARG A 148 19.56 7.61 -15.00
CA ARG A 148 19.42 7.60 -13.53
C ARG A 148 18.33 8.57 -13.06
N LEU A 149 18.29 9.77 -13.64
CA LEU A 149 17.29 10.80 -13.34
C LEU A 149 15.87 10.35 -13.76
N VAL A 150 15.72 9.83 -14.98
CA VAL A 150 14.45 9.27 -15.46
C VAL A 150 13.99 8.11 -14.58
N TYR A 151 14.91 7.21 -14.22
CA TYR A 151 14.61 6.10 -13.31
C TYR A 151 14.08 6.60 -11.95
N LEU A 152 14.68 7.62 -11.34
CA LEU A 152 14.21 8.18 -10.06
C LEU A 152 12.81 8.78 -10.17
N ALA A 153 12.53 9.51 -11.25
CA ALA A 153 11.22 10.09 -11.51
C ALA A 153 10.14 9.01 -11.67
N LEU A 154 10.42 7.99 -12.48
CA LEU A 154 9.51 6.85 -12.67
C LEU A 154 9.35 6.03 -11.39
N LEU A 155 10.42 5.78 -10.65
CA LEU A 155 10.38 5.06 -9.38
C LEU A 155 9.41 5.74 -8.40
N ASN A 156 9.45 7.07 -8.33
CA ASN A 156 8.50 7.84 -7.51
C ASN A 156 7.05 7.65 -7.99
N MET A 157 6.78 7.77 -9.30
CA MET A 157 5.45 7.58 -9.86
C MET A 157 4.92 6.17 -9.61
N PHE A 158 5.76 5.14 -9.73
CA PHE A 158 5.34 3.76 -9.53
C PHE A 158 5.15 3.38 -8.05
N LYS A 159 5.90 3.99 -7.13
CA LYS A 159 5.68 3.88 -5.68
C LYS A 159 4.40 4.62 -5.24
N HIS A 160 4.16 5.80 -5.81
CA HIS A 160 3.07 6.71 -5.43
C HIS A 160 2.03 6.89 -6.56
N ARG A 161 1.61 5.78 -7.18
CA ARG A 161 0.80 5.75 -8.42
C ARG A 161 -0.67 6.22 -8.33
N GLY A 162 -1.08 6.80 -7.21
CA GLY A 162 -2.49 7.16 -6.97
C GLY A 162 -3.45 5.95 -6.90
N HIS A 163 -4.75 6.24 -7.04
CA HIS A 163 -5.84 5.25 -7.07
C HIS A 163 -6.35 5.04 -8.50
N PHE A 164 -7.00 3.90 -8.73
CA PHE A 164 -7.51 3.46 -10.04
C PHE A 164 -9.04 3.30 -9.96
N LEU A 165 -9.73 4.34 -9.48
CA LEU A 165 -11.19 4.29 -9.25
C LEU A 165 -11.97 4.71 -10.50
N ASN A 166 -11.36 5.53 -11.36
CA ASN A 166 -11.98 5.97 -12.60
C ASN A 166 -11.82 4.86 -13.65
N SER A 167 -12.93 4.41 -14.21
CA SER A 167 -12.96 3.42 -15.30
C SER A 167 -12.55 4.01 -16.65
N GLU A 168 -12.69 5.33 -16.80
CA GLU A 168 -12.37 6.06 -18.02
C GLU A 168 -11.10 6.89 -17.84
N ILE A 169 -10.22 6.83 -18.84
CA ILE A 169 -9.10 7.75 -18.97
C ILE A 169 -9.72 9.07 -19.42
N VAL A 170 -9.88 10.01 -18.49
CA VAL A 170 -10.17 11.40 -18.86
C VAL A 170 -8.94 11.91 -19.59
N LEU A 171 -9.05 12.05 -20.92
CA LEU A 171 -8.00 12.65 -21.73
C LEU A 171 -7.84 14.11 -21.30
N GLU A 172 -6.63 14.47 -20.84
CA GLU A 172 -6.28 15.86 -20.59
C GLU A 172 -6.49 16.66 -21.90
N GLY A 173 -7.36 17.67 -21.84
CA GLY A 173 -7.74 18.50 -23.00
C GLY A 173 -9.25 18.55 -23.29
N ALA A 174 -10.05 17.61 -22.78
CA ALA A 174 -11.52 17.66 -22.91
C ALA A 174 -12.18 18.73 -22.02
N PHE A 175 -11.45 19.27 -21.06
CA PHE A 175 -11.93 20.33 -20.18
C PHE A 175 -11.64 21.70 -20.83
N LYS A 176 -12.61 22.21 -21.61
CA LYS A 176 -12.69 23.66 -21.86
C LYS A 176 -12.81 24.28 -20.47
N GLY A 177 -11.76 24.94 -19.99
CA GLY A 177 -11.62 25.36 -18.58
C GLY A 177 -12.92 25.88 -17.97
N ILE A 178 -13.12 25.68 -16.66
CA ILE A 178 -14.40 25.88 -15.94
C ILE A 178 -15.15 27.14 -16.38
N SER A 179 -14.44 28.25 -16.60
CA SER A 179 -15.03 29.51 -17.08
C SER A 179 -15.75 29.41 -18.43
N ILE A 180 -15.19 28.70 -19.41
CA ILE A 180 -15.77 28.54 -20.75
C ILE A 180 -16.98 27.61 -20.66
N SER A 181 -16.83 26.48 -19.97
CA SER A 181 -17.95 25.55 -19.75
C SER A 181 -19.11 26.20 -18.99
N PHE A 182 -18.81 27.10 -18.04
CA PHE A 182 -19.82 27.86 -17.32
C PHE A 182 -20.48 28.92 -18.19
N HIS A 183 -19.72 29.62 -19.03
CA HIS A 183 -20.29 30.59 -19.97
C HIS A 183 -21.19 29.92 -21.02
N ASP A 184 -20.75 28.79 -21.57
CA ASP A 184 -21.53 27.98 -22.52
C ASP A 184 -22.86 27.52 -21.87
N LEU A 185 -22.83 27.09 -20.60
CA LEU A 185 -24.02 26.72 -19.85
C LEU A 185 -24.98 27.90 -19.65
N MET A 186 -24.47 29.06 -19.22
CA MET A 186 -25.29 30.26 -19.00
C MET A 186 -25.93 30.75 -20.29
N SER A 187 -25.19 30.74 -21.41
CA SER A 187 -25.72 31.10 -22.72
C SER A 187 -26.85 30.16 -23.17
N GLU A 188 -26.75 28.86 -22.87
CA GLU A 188 -27.79 27.90 -23.24
C GLU A 188 -29.04 28.04 -22.38
N ILE A 189 -28.88 28.35 -21.08
CA ILE A 189 -30.01 28.66 -20.18
C ILE A 189 -30.77 29.89 -20.67
N GLU A 190 -30.07 30.97 -21.04
CA GLU A 190 -30.70 32.19 -21.57
C GLU A 190 -31.50 31.92 -22.85
N LYS A 191 -31.01 31.07 -23.76
CA LYS A 191 -31.77 30.70 -24.96
C LYS A 191 -33.06 29.93 -24.63
N LEU A 192 -33.00 29.02 -23.66
CA LEU A 192 -34.16 28.23 -23.23
C LEU A 192 -35.21 29.07 -22.49
N GLU A 193 -34.78 30.10 -21.74
CA GLU A 193 -35.71 31.05 -21.10
C GLU A 193 -36.42 31.96 -22.11
N ILE A 194 -35.81 32.23 -23.28
CA ILE A 194 -36.40 33.05 -24.35
C ILE A 194 -37.42 32.26 -25.20
N GLU A 195 -37.32 30.92 -25.28
CA GLU A 195 -38.29 30.07 -25.99
C GLU A 195 -39.52 29.69 -25.14
N GLY A 196 -39.58 30.11 -23.87
CA GLY A 196 -40.63 29.78 -22.90
C GLY A 196 -41.78 30.80 -22.74
N PHE A 197 -41.89 31.80 -23.62
CA PHE A 197 -42.99 32.80 -23.62
C PHE A 197 -43.64 32.96 -25.00
#